data_AF-A0AAV1E5S5-F1
#
_entry.id   AF-A0AAV1E5S5-F1
#
_cell.length_a   1.000
_cell.length_b   1.000
_cell.length_c   1.000
_cell.angle_alpha   90.00
_cell.angle_beta   90.00
_cell.angle_gamma   90.00
#
_symmetry.space_group_name_H-M   'P 1'
#
loop_
_entity.id
_entity.type
_entity.pdbx_description
1 polymer ?
#
loop_
_entity_poly.entity_id
_entity_poly.type
_entity_poly.pdbx_seq_one_letter_code
_entity_poly.pdbx_strand_id
1 'polypeptide(L)'
;MSDSTASQSPSGNPEIVDPLEPNSGGDDIFHSAVCVEDDHFKEGYSQGYADGLASAVDKEDGRLVGLKNGFEVGEELGFYRGVIDVWNSALRVDGSCFSTRVIACIKRMEDLLNKYPISNPEDESVTDLRDNLRWEFKKLCLSKNWNLEYQGYPKASEAGSLDF
;
A
#
# COMPACT_ATOMS: atom_id res chain seq x y z
N MET A 1 58.28 -20.42 -8.95
CA MET A 1 57.74 -21.56 -9.70
C MET A 1 57.14 -22.49 -8.68
N SER A 2 55.86 -22.33 -8.42
CA SER A 2 55.13 -23.01 -7.36
C SER A 2 53.82 -23.48 -7.96
N ASP A 3 53.67 -24.80 -7.96
CA ASP A 3 52.61 -25.59 -8.57
C ASP A 3 51.23 -25.34 -7.97
N SER A 4 50.24 -25.45 -8.85
CA SER A 4 48.82 -25.50 -8.57
C SER A 4 48.43 -26.77 -7.81
N THR A 5 47.64 -26.62 -6.75
CA THR A 5 46.76 -27.69 -6.25
C THR A 5 45.39 -27.10 -5.98
N ALA A 6 44.41 -27.53 -6.78
CA ALA A 6 43.01 -27.18 -6.67
C ALA A 6 42.40 -27.76 -5.39
N SER A 7 41.67 -26.92 -4.65
CA SER A 7 40.88 -27.31 -3.49
C SER A 7 39.56 -27.93 -3.97
N GLN A 8 39.43 -29.25 -3.86
CA GLN A 8 38.14 -29.94 -3.97
C GLN A 8 37.33 -29.70 -2.70
N SER A 9 36.14 -29.11 -2.86
CA SER A 9 35.13 -29.01 -1.80
C SER A 9 34.52 -30.39 -1.54
N PRO A 10 34.28 -30.80 -0.29
CA PRO A 10 33.68 -32.09 0.02
C PRO A 10 32.18 -32.05 -0.31
N SER A 11 31.80 -32.73 -1.40
CA SER A 11 30.42 -33.11 -1.66
C SER A 11 30.10 -34.32 -0.79
N GLY A 12 29.38 -34.10 0.30
CA GLY A 12 28.90 -35.16 1.18
C GLY A 12 27.59 -34.71 1.82
N ASN A 13 26.47 -35.04 1.17
CA ASN A 13 25.15 -34.96 1.80
C ASN A 13 25.02 -36.16 2.77
N PRO A 14 24.56 -36.00 4.02
CA PRO A 14 24.43 -37.14 4.92
C PRO A 14 23.35 -38.11 4.40
N GLU A 15 23.75 -39.37 4.23
CA GLU A 15 22.85 -40.50 3.98
C GLU A 15 21.88 -40.65 5.14
N ILE A 16 20.63 -40.26 4.92
CA ILE A 16 19.51 -40.66 5.78
C ILE A 16 19.18 -42.08 5.35
N VAL A 17 19.67 -43.06 6.11
CA VAL A 17 19.24 -44.46 6.00
C VAL A 17 17.82 -44.53 6.53
N ASP A 18 16.86 -44.61 5.62
CA ASP A 18 15.45 -44.86 5.93
C ASP A 18 15.26 -46.37 6.16
N PRO A 19 14.97 -46.84 7.38
CA PRO A 19 14.78 -48.25 7.64
C PRO A 19 13.30 -48.56 7.48
N LEU A 20 12.85 -48.80 6.24
CA LEU A 20 11.66 -49.62 5.89
C LEU A 20 11.50 -49.61 4.36
N GLU A 21 12.19 -50.51 3.67
CA GLU A 21 11.84 -50.89 2.30
C GLU A 21 10.86 -52.07 2.34
N PRO A 22 9.57 -51.90 2.02
CA PRO A 22 8.75 -52.99 1.53
C PRO A 22 8.63 -52.92 0.01
N ASN A 23 9.31 -53.88 -0.62
CA ASN A 23 8.84 -54.68 -1.74
C ASN A 23 8.33 -53.96 -3.00
N SER A 24 9.13 -54.06 -4.07
CA SER A 24 8.72 -53.86 -5.46
C SER A 24 7.42 -54.64 -5.77
N GLY A 25 6.31 -53.94 -6.04
CA GLY A 25 5.04 -54.65 -6.22
C GLY A 25 3.86 -53.79 -6.67
N GLY A 26 3.96 -53.22 -7.88
CA GLY A 26 2.82 -52.67 -8.61
C GLY A 26 2.33 -51.32 -8.09
N ASP A 27 1.83 -50.50 -9.01
CA ASP A 27 1.14 -49.26 -8.69
C ASP A 27 -0.04 -49.59 -7.76
N ASP A 28 0.12 -49.41 -6.45
CA ASP A 28 -0.95 -49.64 -5.49
C ASP A 28 -2.11 -48.71 -5.86
N ILE A 29 -3.20 -49.31 -6.33
CA ILE A 29 -4.40 -48.62 -6.83
C ILE A 29 -4.99 -47.67 -5.78
N PHE A 30 -4.75 -47.92 -4.50
CA PHE A 30 -5.22 -47.06 -3.41
C PHE A 30 -4.17 -46.04 -2.93
N HIS A 31 -2.93 -46.09 -3.42
CA HIS A 31 -1.88 -45.14 -3.04
C HIS A 31 -2.30 -43.70 -3.36
N SER A 32 -2.88 -43.46 -4.53
CA SER A 32 -3.41 -42.14 -4.89
C SER A 32 -4.57 -41.73 -3.98
N ALA A 33 -5.42 -42.65 -3.53
CA ALA A 33 -6.54 -42.35 -2.62
C ALA A 33 -6.09 -42.10 -1.17
N VAL A 34 -4.94 -42.66 -0.77
CA VAL A 34 -4.33 -42.49 0.57
C VAL A 34 -3.49 -41.22 0.64
N CYS A 35 -2.84 -40.82 -0.47
CA CYS A 35 -1.93 -39.66 -0.53
C CYS A 35 -2.56 -38.40 -1.14
N VAL A 36 -3.89 -38.33 -1.30
CA VAL A 36 -4.59 -37.19 -1.92
C VAL A 36 -4.24 -35.85 -1.25
N GLU A 37 -4.07 -35.84 0.07
CA GLU A 37 -3.71 -34.63 0.82
C GLU A 37 -2.31 -34.13 0.43
N ASP A 38 -1.32 -35.02 0.41
CA ASP A 38 0.06 -34.69 0.05
C ASP A 38 0.19 -34.24 -1.40
N ASP A 39 -0.59 -34.87 -2.30
CA ASP A 39 -0.60 -34.52 -3.72
C ASP A 39 -1.20 -33.13 -3.95
N HIS A 40 -2.35 -32.81 -3.35
CA HIS A 40 -2.93 -31.47 -3.44
C HIS A 40 -2.09 -30.42 -2.71
N PHE A 41 -1.39 -30.79 -1.62
CA PHE A 41 -0.47 -29.87 -0.95
C PHE A 41 0.71 -29.50 -1.87
N LYS A 42 1.31 -30.49 -2.53
CA LYS A 42 2.40 -30.26 -3.49
C LYS A 42 1.91 -29.48 -4.72
N GLU A 43 0.73 -29.81 -5.22
CA GLU A 43 0.11 -29.10 -6.35
C GLU A 43 -0.18 -27.64 -5.99
N GLY A 44 -0.84 -27.39 -4.86
CA GLY A 44 -1.12 -26.04 -4.37
C GLY A 44 0.15 -25.23 -4.09
N TYR A 45 1.19 -25.86 -3.54
CA TYR A 45 2.50 -25.22 -3.35
C TYR A 45 3.14 -24.86 -4.69
N SER A 46 3.19 -25.81 -5.63
CA SER A 46 3.79 -25.60 -6.95
C SER A 46 3.06 -24.52 -7.74
N GLN A 47 1.72 -24.52 -7.68
CA GLN A 47 0.89 -23.52 -8.32
C GLN A 47 1.09 -22.14 -7.69
N GLY A 48 1.00 -22.03 -6.36
CA GLY A 48 1.22 -20.75 -5.66
C GLY A 48 2.64 -20.20 -5.85
N TYR A 49 3.65 -21.06 -5.95
CA TYR A 49 5.02 -20.65 -6.25
C TYR A 49 5.17 -20.15 -7.69
N ALA A 50 4.60 -20.85 -8.67
CA ALA A 50 4.62 -20.45 -10.07
C ALA A 50 3.86 -19.12 -10.28
N ASP A 51 2.69 -18.98 -9.68
CA ASP A 51 1.89 -17.75 -9.72
C ASP A 51 2.62 -16.60 -9.03
N GLY A 52 3.19 -16.83 -7.86
CA GLY A 52 4.01 -15.84 -7.16
C GLY A 52 5.24 -15.39 -7.96
N LEU A 53 5.86 -16.31 -8.70
CA LEU A 53 6.99 -15.99 -9.59
C LEU A 53 6.54 -15.19 -10.82
N ALA A 54 5.40 -15.55 -11.42
CA ALA A 54 4.82 -14.82 -12.54
C ALA A 54 4.46 -13.37 -12.12
N SER A 55 3.73 -13.21 -11.01
CA SER A 55 3.40 -11.90 -10.46
C SER A 55 4.63 -11.11 -9.97
N ALA A 56 5.71 -11.79 -9.58
CA ALA A 56 6.98 -11.15 -9.23
C ALA A 56 7.77 -10.65 -10.45
N VAL A 57 7.47 -11.13 -11.67
CA VAL A 57 7.96 -10.51 -12.92
C VAL A 57 7.19 -9.20 -13.16
N ASP A 58 5.90 -9.18 -12.81
CA ASP A 58 5.01 -8.01 -12.85
C ASP A 58 5.12 -7.12 -11.59
N LYS A 59 6.34 -6.97 -11.04
CA LYS A 59 6.72 -6.04 -9.93
C LYS A 59 6.26 -4.59 -10.08
N GLU A 60 5.77 -4.26 -11.25
CA GLU A 60 5.18 -3.00 -11.60
C GLU A 60 3.87 -2.73 -10.83
N ASP A 61 3.10 -3.76 -10.47
CA ASP A 61 1.78 -3.56 -9.85
C ASP A 61 1.86 -2.81 -8.50
N GLY A 62 2.73 -3.26 -7.59
CA GLY A 62 2.94 -2.57 -6.32
C GLY A 62 3.45 -1.14 -6.48
N ARG A 63 4.27 -0.88 -7.51
CA ARG A 63 4.76 0.47 -7.83
C ARG A 63 3.62 1.36 -8.35
N LEU A 64 2.76 0.82 -9.21
CA LEU A 64 1.61 1.53 -9.76
C LEU A 64 0.59 1.87 -8.67
N VAL A 65 0.27 0.92 -7.80
CA VAL A 65 -0.62 1.14 -6.64
C VAL A 65 -0.03 2.21 -5.72
N GLY A 66 1.26 2.12 -5.38
CA GLY A 66 1.92 3.14 -4.56
C GLY A 66 1.91 4.52 -5.20
N LEU A 67 2.17 4.61 -6.51
CA LEU A 67 2.14 5.87 -7.26
C LEU A 67 0.74 6.48 -7.31
N LYS A 68 -0.28 5.66 -7.59
CA LYS A 68 -1.68 6.08 -7.64
C LYS A 68 -2.11 6.63 -6.27
N ASN A 69 -1.93 5.84 -5.21
CA ASN A 69 -2.33 6.23 -3.86
C ASN A 69 -1.55 7.47 -3.39
N GLY A 70 -0.25 7.54 -3.70
CA GLY A 70 0.58 8.69 -3.39
C GLY A 70 0.11 9.96 -4.10
N PHE A 71 -0.31 9.85 -5.37
CA PHE A 71 -0.88 10.97 -6.12
C PHE A 71 -2.21 11.45 -5.51
N GLU A 72 -3.13 10.53 -5.21
CA GLU A 72 -4.43 10.87 -4.61
C GLU A 72 -4.26 11.64 -3.29
N VAL A 73 -3.36 11.17 -2.43
CA VAL A 73 -3.05 11.86 -1.15
C VAL A 73 -2.35 13.20 -1.40
N GLY A 74 -1.38 13.25 -2.31
CA GLY A 74 -0.65 14.46 -2.64
C GLY A 74 -1.54 15.55 -3.25
N GLU A 75 -2.46 15.17 -4.13
CA GLU A 75 -3.46 16.06 -4.73
C GLU A 75 -4.37 16.65 -3.65
N GLU A 76 -4.90 15.83 -2.75
CA GLU A 76 -5.79 16.27 -1.67
C GLU A 76 -5.09 17.30 -0.76
N LEU A 77 -3.88 16.98 -0.30
CA LEU A 77 -3.09 17.87 0.55
C LEU A 77 -2.70 19.16 -0.18
N GLY A 78 -2.31 19.05 -1.45
CA GLY A 78 -1.97 20.18 -2.30
C GLY A 78 -3.14 21.13 -2.52
N PHE A 79 -4.33 20.58 -2.74
CA PHE A 79 -5.57 21.36 -2.85
C PHE A 79 -5.84 22.15 -1.57
N TYR A 80 -5.81 21.50 -0.40
CA TYR A 80 -6.03 22.19 0.87
C TYR A 80 -4.98 23.27 1.12
N ARG A 81 -3.70 22.99 0.83
CA ARG A 81 -2.63 23.99 0.95
C ARG A 81 -2.90 25.20 0.06
N GLY A 82 -3.25 24.98 -1.21
CA GLY A 82 -3.54 26.07 -2.15
C GLY A 82 -4.70 26.96 -1.70
N VAL A 83 -5.79 26.36 -1.19
CA VAL A 83 -6.93 27.11 -0.64
C VAL A 83 -6.50 27.99 0.54
N ILE A 84 -5.74 27.42 1.48
CA ILE A 84 -5.26 28.14 2.66
C ILE A 84 -4.32 29.27 2.25
N ASP A 85 -3.41 29.04 1.31
CA ASP A 85 -2.46 30.06 0.85
C ASP A 85 -3.18 31.25 0.19
N VAL A 86 -4.21 30.99 -0.61
CA VAL A 86 -5.06 32.03 -1.21
C VAL A 86 -5.79 32.83 -0.13
N TRP A 87 -6.40 32.16 0.85
CA TRP A 87 -7.12 32.84 1.93
C TRP A 87 -6.20 33.60 2.90
N ASN A 88 -5.04 33.05 3.22
CA ASN A 88 -4.02 33.75 3.99
C ASN A 88 -3.52 34.97 3.21
N SER A 89 -3.42 34.89 1.89
CA SER A 89 -3.10 36.05 1.05
C SER A 89 -4.19 37.13 1.11
N ALA A 90 -5.47 36.74 1.07
CA ALA A 90 -6.58 37.67 1.25
C ALA A 90 -6.55 38.36 2.63
N LEU A 91 -6.28 37.60 3.70
CA LEU A 91 -6.14 38.14 5.06
C LEU A 91 -4.98 39.13 5.22
N ARG A 92 -3.91 38.98 4.44
CA ARG A 92 -2.80 39.96 4.42
C ARG A 92 -3.20 41.28 3.75
N VAL A 93 -4.11 41.24 2.78
CA VAL A 93 -4.63 42.44 2.10
C VAL A 93 -5.70 43.12 2.95
N ASP A 94 -6.63 42.34 3.52
CA ASP A 94 -7.67 42.82 4.44
C ASP A 94 -7.85 41.83 5.59
N GLY A 95 -7.34 42.19 6.76
CA GLY A 95 -7.39 41.36 7.98
C GLY A 95 -8.80 41.12 8.53
N SER A 96 -9.82 41.81 8.00
CA SER A 96 -11.22 41.68 8.39
C SER A 96 -12.11 41.02 7.33
N CYS A 97 -11.53 40.52 6.23
CA CYS A 97 -12.28 39.94 5.12
C CYS A 97 -13.09 38.68 5.51
N PHE A 98 -12.70 38.02 6.60
CA PHE A 98 -13.37 36.84 7.16
C PHE A 98 -13.76 37.02 8.62
N SER A 99 -14.75 36.25 9.07
CA SER A 99 -15.13 36.23 10.48
C SER A 99 -14.05 35.55 11.33
N THR A 100 -13.98 35.90 12.62
CA THR A 100 -13.04 35.28 13.58
C THR A 100 -13.13 33.75 13.59
N ARG A 101 -14.35 33.20 13.39
CA ARG A 101 -14.57 31.74 13.30
C ARG A 101 -13.87 31.13 12.09
N VAL A 102 -13.98 31.77 10.92
CA VAL A 102 -13.35 31.31 9.68
C VAL A 102 -11.83 31.42 9.79
N ILE A 103 -11.32 32.56 10.27
CA ILE A 103 -9.88 32.75 10.49
C ILE A 103 -9.30 31.67 11.42
N ALA A 104 -10.01 31.33 12.50
CA ALA A 104 -9.59 30.26 13.39
C ALA A 104 -9.59 28.87 12.72
N CYS A 105 -10.51 28.61 11.80
CA CYS A 105 -10.56 27.34 11.07
C CYS A 105 -9.44 27.24 10.01
N ILE A 106 -9.16 28.33 9.29
CA ILE A 106 -8.00 28.43 8.37
C ILE A 106 -6.71 28.08 9.11
N LYS A 107 -6.47 28.69 10.27
CA LYS A 107 -5.29 28.41 11.10
C LYS A 107 -5.21 26.94 11.54
N ARG A 108 -6.34 26.34 11.96
CA ARG A 108 -6.35 24.91 12.34
C ARG A 108 -6.00 24.01 11.16
N MET A 109 -6.55 24.27 9.98
CA MET A 109 -6.21 23.50 8.80
C MET A 109 -4.73 23.66 8.43
N GLU A 110 -4.19 24.88 8.54
CA GLU A 110 -2.77 25.15 8.29
C GLU A 110 -1.87 24.36 9.25
N ASP A 111 -2.23 24.32 10.54
CA ASP A 111 -1.53 23.53 11.55
C ASP A 111 -1.60 22.02 11.25
N LEU A 112 -2.75 21.51 10.82
CA LEU A 112 -2.93 20.11 10.43
C LEU A 112 -2.06 19.74 9.22
N LEU A 113 -2.04 20.60 8.18
CA LEU A 113 -1.18 20.38 7.01
C LEU A 113 0.31 20.42 7.35
N ASN A 114 0.73 21.29 8.27
CA ASN A 114 2.12 21.39 8.68
C ASN A 114 2.59 20.18 9.52
N LYS A 115 1.66 19.53 10.23
CA LYS A 115 1.94 18.32 11.01
C LYS A 115 1.88 17.04 10.19
N TYR A 116 1.34 17.09 8.97
CA TYR A 116 1.14 15.89 8.16
C TYR A 116 2.48 15.24 7.79
N PRO A 117 2.73 13.97 8.14
CA PRO A 117 4.02 13.33 7.95
C PRO A 117 4.19 12.82 6.51
N ILE A 118 4.42 13.73 5.56
CA ILE A 118 4.57 13.40 4.12
C ILE A 118 5.72 12.39 3.89
N SER A 119 6.78 12.45 4.69
CA SER A 119 7.93 11.56 4.58
C SER A 119 7.77 10.21 5.28
N ASN A 120 6.70 10.02 6.07
CA ASN A 120 6.44 8.77 6.79
C ASN A 120 4.99 8.32 6.56
N PRO A 121 4.68 7.74 5.38
CA PRO A 121 3.30 7.36 5.03
C PRO A 121 2.74 6.20 5.87
N GLU A 122 3.59 5.46 6.59
CA GLU A 122 3.19 4.35 7.48
C GLU A 122 2.88 4.83 8.91
N ASP A 123 2.97 6.13 9.18
CA ASP A 123 2.63 6.68 10.48
C ASP A 123 1.15 6.49 10.80
N GLU A 124 0.83 5.93 11.97
CA GLU A 124 -0.55 5.68 12.40
C GLU A 124 -1.40 6.96 12.41
N SER A 125 -0.79 8.12 12.60
CA SER A 125 -1.49 9.42 12.62
C SER A 125 -1.92 9.94 11.25
N VAL A 126 -1.39 9.39 10.14
CA VAL A 126 -1.69 9.83 8.76
C VAL A 126 -3.18 9.81 8.46
N THR A 127 -3.85 8.73 8.86
CA THR A 127 -5.28 8.53 8.62
C THR A 127 -6.11 9.54 9.40
N ASP A 128 -5.83 9.69 10.69
CA ASP A 128 -6.54 10.62 11.56
C ASP A 128 -6.32 12.08 11.15
N LEU A 129 -5.09 12.47 10.79
CA LEU A 129 -4.80 13.82 10.32
C LEU A 129 -5.54 14.13 9.01
N ARG A 130 -5.61 13.16 8.09
CA ARG A 130 -6.36 13.30 6.84
C ARG A 130 -7.85 13.48 7.11
N ASP A 131 -8.44 12.64 7.95
CA ASP A 131 -9.87 12.72 8.24
C ASP A 131 -10.22 14.01 8.98
N ASN A 132 -9.33 14.49 9.85
CA ASN A 132 -9.45 15.81 10.48
C ASN A 132 -9.35 16.95 9.44
N LEU A 133 -8.45 16.88 8.46
CA LEU A 133 -8.36 17.86 7.36
C LEU A 133 -9.66 17.91 6.56
N ARG A 134 -10.18 16.75 6.15
CA ARG A 134 -11.46 16.62 5.43
C ARG A 134 -12.62 17.23 6.23
N TRP A 135 -12.65 16.96 7.53
CA TRP A 135 -13.68 17.49 8.40
C TRP A 135 -13.59 19.00 8.61
N GLU A 136 -12.39 19.54 8.85
CA GLU A 136 -12.17 20.98 8.96
C GLU A 136 -12.53 21.70 7.66
N PHE A 137 -12.13 21.15 6.52
CA PHE A 137 -12.49 21.69 5.20
C PHE A 137 -14.00 21.70 5.00
N LYS A 138 -14.69 20.59 5.30
CA LYS A 138 -16.15 20.51 5.20
C LYS A 138 -16.84 21.55 6.08
N LYS A 139 -16.35 21.76 7.31
CA LYS A 139 -16.88 22.83 8.19
C LYS A 139 -16.70 24.22 7.59
N LEU A 140 -15.60 24.47 6.88
CA LEU A 140 -15.37 25.73 6.16
C LEU A 140 -16.34 25.92 5.00
N CYS A 141 -16.53 24.91 4.15
CA CYS A 141 -17.49 24.96 3.04
C CYS A 141 -18.92 25.20 3.53
N LEU A 142 -19.30 24.67 4.70
CA LEU A 142 -20.62 24.91 5.29
C LEU A 142 -20.76 26.32 5.91
N SER A 143 -19.64 26.92 6.32
CA SER A 143 -19.65 28.21 7.01
C SER A 143 -19.90 29.41 6.08
N LYS A 144 -19.78 29.22 4.76
CA LYS A 144 -19.89 30.26 3.73
C LYS A 144 -20.58 29.71 2.48
N ASN A 145 -21.32 30.54 1.75
CA ASN A 145 -21.84 30.22 0.41
C ASN A 145 -20.74 30.24 -0.68
N TRP A 146 -19.52 29.80 -0.36
CA TRP A 146 -18.47 29.64 -1.35
C TRP A 146 -18.69 28.30 -2.04
N ASN A 147 -18.86 28.30 -3.36
CA ASN A 147 -18.96 27.09 -4.17
C ASN A 147 -17.57 26.46 -4.33
N LEU A 148 -16.95 26.14 -3.20
CA LEU A 148 -15.64 25.51 -3.13
C LEU A 148 -15.86 24.05 -2.77
N GLU A 149 -15.59 23.18 -3.72
CA GLU A 149 -15.75 21.74 -3.61
C GLU A 149 -14.43 21.07 -3.97
N TYR A 150 -14.03 20.09 -3.17
CA TYR A 150 -12.96 19.17 -3.54
C TYR A 150 -13.58 17.99 -4.31
N GLN A 151 -13.26 17.89 -5.60
CA GLN A 151 -13.85 16.86 -6.48
C GLN A 151 -13.05 15.56 -6.54
N GLY A 152 -11.87 15.51 -5.91
CA GLY A 152 -10.97 14.36 -5.89
C GLY A 152 -11.28 13.34 -4.78
N TYR A 153 -12.43 13.43 -4.10
CA TYR A 153 -12.83 12.36 -3.18
C TYR A 153 -13.12 11.08 -3.96
N PRO A 154 -12.65 9.91 -3.49
CA PRO A 154 -12.97 8.64 -4.13
C PRO A 154 -14.48 8.50 -4.27
N LYS A 155 -14.96 8.47 -5.52
CA LYS A 155 -16.40 8.27 -5.78
C LYS A 155 -16.70 6.80 -5.52
N ALA A 156 -17.83 6.52 -4.86
CA ALA A 156 -18.24 5.14 -4.58
C ALA A 156 -18.35 4.25 -5.85
N SER A 157 -18.47 4.87 -7.03
CA SER A 157 -18.46 4.20 -8.34
C SER A 157 -17.08 3.74 -8.83
N GLU A 158 -15.98 4.30 -8.32
CA GLU A 158 -14.61 3.97 -8.73
C GLU A 158 -13.99 2.84 -7.90
N ALA A 159 -14.57 2.54 -6.73
CA ALA A 159 -14.17 1.43 -5.87
C ALA A 159 -14.52 0.04 -6.45
N GLY A 160 -15.36 -0.02 -7.49
CA GLY A 160 -15.82 -1.27 -8.11
C GLY A 160 -15.20 -1.60 -9.48
N SER A 161 -14.27 -0.79 -9.98
CA SER A 161 -13.66 -0.96 -11.32
C SER A 161 -12.19 -1.41 -11.26
N LEU A 162 -11.77 -2.02 -10.16
CA LEU A 162 -10.47 -2.69 -10.07
C LEU A 162 -10.65 -4.12 -10.57
N ASP A 163 -10.60 -4.31 -11.89
CA ASP A 163 -10.31 -5.61 -12.47
C ASP A 163 -8.82 -5.88 -12.21
N PHE A 164 -8.54 -6.93 -11.44
CA PHE A 164 -7.22 -7.52 -11.24
C PHE A 164 -6.91 -8.51 -12.37
#